data_AF-A0A317C866-F1
#
_entry.id   AF-A0A317C866-F1
#
_cell.length_a   1.000
_cell.length_b   1.000
_cell.length_c   1.000
_cell.angle_alpha   90.00
_cell.angle_beta   90.00
_cell.angle_gamma   90.00
#
_symmetry.space_group_name_H-M   'P 1'
#
loop_
_entity.id
_entity.type
_entity.pdbx_description
1 polymer ?
#
loop_
_entity_poly.entity_id
_entity_poly.type
_entity_poly.pdbx_seq_one_letter_code
_entity_poly.pdbx_strand_id
1 'polypeptide(L)'
;MKIHLSILALLIGALLSPLTLAEQTPEETIYKNCLSYYHGSYTSLKAHKAFAYAIDDAKGNDSCSWSYSKSSVTEASSEALKTCSKKVLNAKCHVVDNDGKWTAKAGDFAVLEKRTSALDPSQIEKQMKLAKETIKGNCLTFFKQHLEAEGHKAFSYALSGKGHYVCGRTYSNQTPQVAATGAIKGC
;
A
#
# COMPACT_ATOMS: atom_id res chain seq x y z
N MET A 1 -69.80 -6.21 0.74
CA MET A 1 -68.59 -7.05 0.58
C MET A 1 -67.46 -6.36 1.36
N LYS A 2 -67.10 -6.89 2.53
CA LYS A 2 -66.07 -6.30 3.42
C LYS A 2 -64.72 -6.95 3.07
N ILE A 3 -63.76 -6.17 2.61
CA ILE A 3 -62.38 -6.64 2.40
C ILE A 3 -61.54 -6.09 3.55
N HIS A 4 -61.11 -6.99 4.43
CA HIS A 4 -60.09 -6.76 5.45
C HIS A 4 -58.74 -6.59 4.74
N LEU A 5 -58.13 -5.41 4.84
CA LEU A 5 -56.74 -5.21 4.43
C LEU A 5 -55.87 -5.24 5.70
N SER A 6 -55.27 -6.40 5.93
CA SER A 6 -54.36 -6.65 7.05
C SER A 6 -53.05 -5.89 6.88
N ILE A 7 -52.67 -5.24 7.98
CA ILE A 7 -51.41 -4.56 8.23
C ILE A 7 -50.25 -5.55 8.04
N LEU A 8 -49.36 -5.28 7.08
CA LEU A 8 -48.05 -5.92 7.00
C LEU A 8 -46.99 -4.85 7.27
N ALA A 9 -46.72 -4.63 8.57
CA ALA A 9 -45.57 -3.85 9.01
C ALA A 9 -44.31 -4.68 8.76
N LEU A 10 -43.66 -4.44 7.62
CA LEU A 10 -42.35 -5.01 7.29
C LEU A 10 -41.30 -4.32 8.17
N LEU A 11 -40.95 -4.94 9.30
CA LEU A 11 -39.78 -4.56 10.10
C LEU A 11 -38.51 -4.88 9.29
N ILE A 12 -38.04 -3.89 8.52
CA ILE A 12 -36.68 -3.89 7.97
C ILE A 12 -35.75 -3.48 9.11
N GLY A 13 -35.43 -4.43 9.99
CA GLY A 13 -34.30 -4.32 10.89
C GLY A 13 -33.01 -4.46 10.07
N ALA A 14 -32.58 -3.37 9.45
CA ALA A 14 -31.26 -3.31 8.84
C ALA A 14 -30.22 -3.48 9.95
N LEU A 15 -29.65 -4.68 10.03
CA LEU A 15 -28.40 -4.98 10.72
C LEU A 15 -27.30 -4.11 10.10
N LEU A 16 -27.20 -2.86 10.56
CA LEU A 16 -26.01 -2.05 10.41
C LEU A 16 -24.98 -2.65 11.37
N SER A 17 -24.32 -3.72 10.93
CA SER A 17 -23.05 -4.12 11.54
C SER A 17 -22.18 -2.87 11.51
N PRO A 18 -21.68 -2.37 12.65
CA PRO A 18 -20.70 -1.31 12.62
C PRO A 18 -19.52 -1.86 11.83
N LEU A 19 -19.27 -1.26 10.66
CA LEU A 19 -18.01 -1.41 9.96
C LEU A 19 -16.95 -0.95 10.95
N THR A 20 -16.39 -1.89 11.71
CA THR A 20 -15.19 -1.65 12.50
C THR A 20 -14.12 -1.31 11.49
N LEU A 21 -13.88 -0.01 11.34
CA LEU A 21 -12.83 0.50 10.48
C LEU A 21 -11.53 -0.10 11.04
N ALA A 22 -10.98 -1.09 10.35
CA ALA A 22 -9.78 -1.78 10.80
C ALA A 22 -8.69 -0.72 10.99
N GLU A 23 -8.09 -0.70 12.19
CA GLU A 23 -6.98 0.19 12.50
C GLU A 23 -5.81 -0.23 11.60
N GLN A 24 -5.31 0.69 10.77
CA GLN A 24 -4.21 0.39 9.88
C GLN A 24 -2.95 0.15 10.70
N THR A 25 -2.15 -0.83 10.30
CA THR A 25 -0.84 -1.07 10.92
C THR A 25 0.25 -0.18 10.31
N PRO A 26 1.38 0.03 11.01
CA PRO A 26 2.55 0.68 10.42
C PRO A 26 3.00 0.02 9.11
N GLU A 27 2.92 -1.30 8.99
CA GLU A 27 3.32 -2.07 7.81
C GLU A 27 2.42 -1.82 6.59
N GLU A 28 1.16 -1.45 6.82
CA GLU A 28 0.17 -1.13 5.79
C GLU A 28 0.19 0.36 5.40
N THR A 29 0.92 1.19 6.17
CA THR A 29 0.89 2.65 6.03
C THR A 29 2.25 3.22 5.63
N ILE A 30 3.31 2.81 6.32
CA ILE A 30 4.66 3.35 6.17
C ILE A 30 5.45 2.48 5.21
N TYR A 31 6.19 3.15 4.34
CA TYR A 31 6.90 2.50 3.27
C TYR A 31 8.41 2.40 3.51
N LYS A 32 9.00 1.30 3.03
CA LYS A 32 10.45 1.08 2.81
C LYS A 32 11.33 1.62 3.95
N ASN A 33 12.12 2.67 3.67
CA ASN A 33 13.12 3.19 4.59
C ASN A 33 12.45 3.82 5.81
N CYS A 34 11.31 4.46 5.60
CA CYS A 34 10.54 5.04 6.70
C CYS A 34 10.02 3.96 7.66
N LEU A 35 9.61 2.79 7.15
CA LEU A 35 9.18 1.68 8.01
C LEU A 35 10.37 1.12 8.80
N SER A 36 11.54 0.99 8.16
CA SER A 36 12.77 0.59 8.85
C SER A 36 13.19 1.61 9.92
N TYR A 37 13.08 2.91 9.66
CA TYR A 37 13.36 3.94 10.66
C TYR A 37 12.34 3.96 11.79
N TYR A 38 11.07 3.72 11.47
CA TYR A 38 10.01 3.60 12.46
C TYR A 38 10.35 2.51 13.47
N HIS A 39 10.57 1.28 13.00
CA HIS A 39 10.86 0.13 13.86
C HIS A 39 12.25 0.14 14.48
N GLY A 40 13.27 0.52 13.71
CA GLY A 40 14.67 0.45 14.12
C GLY A 40 15.15 1.64 14.94
N SER A 41 14.43 2.77 14.92
CA SER A 41 14.88 3.99 15.61
C SER A 41 13.78 4.64 16.42
N TYR A 42 12.61 4.91 15.84
CA TYR A 42 11.58 5.72 16.51
C TYR A 42 10.94 5.04 17.72
N THR A 43 10.60 3.75 17.61
CA THR A 43 9.89 3.00 18.66
C THR A 43 10.66 2.97 19.98
N SER A 44 12.00 2.99 19.94
CA SER A 44 12.87 2.97 21.14
C SER A 44 13.13 4.35 21.77
N LEU A 45 12.67 5.45 21.16
CA LEU A 45 12.89 6.80 21.67
C LEU A 45 12.07 7.08 22.94
N LYS A 46 12.58 8.01 23.74
CA LYS A 46 11.94 8.54 24.97
C LYS A 46 10.62 9.25 24.67
N ALA A 47 9.84 9.50 25.73
CA ALA A 47 8.55 10.17 25.67
C ALA A 47 8.59 11.59 25.05
N HIS A 48 7.39 12.12 24.80
CA HIS A 48 7.13 13.33 24.02
C HIS A 48 7.73 13.24 22.63
N LYS A 49 7.31 12.20 21.92
CA LYS A 49 7.74 11.87 20.57
C LYS A 49 6.59 11.82 19.58
N ALA A 50 6.91 12.09 18.33
CA ALA A 50 5.99 12.01 17.22
C ALA A 50 6.72 11.54 15.96
N PHE A 51 6.03 10.75 15.13
CA PHE A 51 6.50 10.33 13.81
C PHE A 51 5.59 10.90 12.74
N ALA A 52 6.17 11.62 11.78
CA ALA A 52 5.47 12.18 10.64
C ALA A 52 5.87 11.42 9.36
N TYR A 53 4.90 11.22 8.47
CA TYR A 53 5.06 10.46 7.24
C TYR A 53 4.25 11.06 6.08
N ALA A 54 4.76 10.92 4.87
CA ALA A 54 4.12 11.25 3.60
C ALA A 54 4.57 10.27 2.52
N ILE A 55 3.70 9.99 1.56
CA ILE A 55 4.04 9.24 0.34
C ILE A 55 3.34 9.84 -0.88
N ASP A 56 4.12 10.12 -1.93
CA ASP A 56 3.62 10.40 -3.27
C ASP A 56 3.40 9.06 -3.98
N ASP A 57 2.19 8.51 -3.86
CA ASP A 57 1.86 7.17 -4.40
C ASP A 57 2.06 7.08 -5.92
N ALA A 58 1.91 8.19 -6.66
CA ALA A 58 2.12 8.20 -8.10
C ALA A 58 3.61 7.98 -8.48
N LYS A 59 4.55 8.35 -7.60
CA LYS A 59 5.99 8.24 -7.84
C LYS A 59 6.72 7.29 -6.90
N GLY A 60 6.05 6.84 -5.82
CA GLY A 60 6.64 6.00 -4.77
C GLY A 60 7.69 6.71 -3.94
N ASN A 61 7.72 8.04 -3.97
CA ASN A 61 8.62 8.83 -3.16
C ASN A 61 7.98 9.05 -1.78
N ASP A 62 8.70 8.71 -0.72
CA ASP A 62 8.26 8.87 0.66
C ASP A 62 9.09 9.93 1.39
N SER A 63 8.53 10.47 2.47
CA SER A 63 9.24 11.30 3.44
C SER A 63 8.79 10.90 4.82
N CYS A 64 9.73 10.82 5.74
CA CYS A 64 9.43 10.66 7.15
C CYS A 64 10.41 11.46 7.98
N SER A 65 9.95 11.85 9.16
CA SER A 65 10.79 12.43 10.19
C SER A 65 10.16 12.20 11.53
N TRP A 66 10.96 12.32 12.58
CA TRP A 66 10.48 12.22 13.94
C TRP A 66 11.14 13.27 14.82
N SER A 67 10.48 13.57 15.93
CA SER A 67 11.02 14.38 17.01
C SER A 67 10.70 13.69 18.32
N TYR A 68 11.54 13.87 19.34
CA TYR A 68 11.40 13.24 20.65
C TYR A 68 12.00 14.12 21.74
N SER A 69 11.72 13.82 23.01
CA SER A 69 12.23 14.57 24.17
C SER A 69 11.93 16.07 24.10
N LYS A 70 10.75 16.42 23.57
CA LYS A 70 10.23 17.79 23.57
C LYS A 70 9.49 18.10 24.87
N SER A 71 9.10 19.36 25.04
CA SER A 71 8.29 19.76 26.19
C SER A 71 6.89 19.11 26.17
N SER A 72 6.39 18.78 24.98
CA SER A 72 5.09 18.15 24.76
C SER A 72 5.06 17.35 23.45
N VAL A 73 4.07 16.46 23.33
CA VAL A 73 3.75 15.75 22.08
C VAL A 73 3.38 16.73 20.95
N THR A 74 2.69 17.82 21.27
CA THR A 74 2.33 18.86 20.29
C THR A 74 3.58 19.51 19.68
N GLU A 75 4.58 19.82 20.50
CA GLU A 75 5.85 20.37 20.02
C GLU A 75 6.61 19.34 19.18
N ALA A 76 6.64 18.07 19.62
CA ALA A 76 7.25 16.97 18.84
C ALA A 76 6.56 16.78 17.48
N SER A 77 5.24 16.79 17.44
CA SER A 77 4.43 16.73 16.22
C SER A 77 4.77 17.86 15.26
N SER A 78 4.84 19.10 15.76
CA SER A 78 5.16 20.27 14.94
C SER A 78 6.55 20.16 14.31
N GLU A 79 7.56 19.74 15.08
CA GLU A 79 8.93 19.61 14.56
C GLU A 79 9.07 18.43 13.58
N ALA A 80 8.43 17.29 13.87
CA ALA A 80 8.39 16.14 12.97
C ALA A 80 7.74 16.51 11.62
N LEU A 81 6.59 17.20 11.65
CA LEU A 81 5.91 17.69 10.44
C LEU A 81 6.77 18.67 9.65
N LYS A 82 7.40 19.64 10.34
CA LYS A 82 8.29 20.64 9.72
C LYS A 82 9.43 19.96 8.98
N THR A 83 10.08 18.97 9.61
CA THR A 83 11.21 18.28 8.98
C THR A 83 10.76 17.31 7.88
N CYS A 84 9.66 16.58 8.07
CA CYS A 84 9.06 15.75 7.02
C CYS A 84 8.75 16.56 5.76
N SER A 85 8.24 17.78 5.93
CA SER A 85 7.81 18.66 4.83
C SER A 85 8.97 19.36 4.10
N LYS A 86 10.23 19.21 4.56
CA LYS A 86 11.40 19.75 3.84
C LYS A 86 11.62 19.05 2.49
N LYS A 87 11.21 17.79 2.38
CA LYS A 87 11.22 17.07 1.11
C LYS A 87 10.00 17.49 0.30
N VAL A 88 10.23 18.06 -0.88
CA VAL A 88 9.14 18.42 -1.80
C VAL A 88 8.53 17.14 -2.36
N LEU A 89 7.34 16.79 -1.88
CA LEU A 89 6.52 15.69 -2.36
C LEU A 89 5.17 16.22 -2.83
N ASN A 90 4.54 15.52 -3.76
CA ASN A 90 3.14 15.78 -4.12
C ASN A 90 2.17 15.12 -3.10
N ALA A 91 2.51 15.22 -1.82
CA ALA A 91 1.78 14.62 -0.72
C ALA A 91 2.04 15.43 0.56
N LYS A 92 1.02 15.54 1.41
CA LYS A 92 1.13 16.22 2.70
C LYS A 92 1.75 15.29 3.73
N CYS A 93 2.56 15.82 4.64
CA CYS A 93 3.01 15.09 5.83
C CYS A 93 1.90 15.04 6.89
N HIS A 94 1.71 13.86 7.46
CA HIS A 94 0.78 13.59 8.56
C HIS A 94 1.54 12.98 9.73
N VAL A 95 1.15 13.35 10.95
CA VAL A 95 1.62 12.63 12.14
C VAL A 95 0.85 11.31 12.18
N VAL A 96 1.60 10.20 12.21
CA VAL A 96 1.03 8.85 12.20
C VAL A 96 1.20 8.13 13.52
N ASP A 97 2.13 8.57 14.35
CA ASP A 97 2.30 8.08 15.72
C ASP A 97 2.64 9.25 16.66
N ASN A 98 2.02 9.24 17.84
CA ASN A 98 2.31 10.12 18.95
C ASN A 98 2.55 9.29 20.22
N ASP A 99 3.74 9.40 20.82
CA ASP A 99 4.11 8.67 22.04
C ASP A 99 3.87 7.15 21.97
N GLY A 100 4.08 6.54 20.81
CA GLY A 100 3.85 5.11 20.58
C GLY A 100 2.38 4.73 20.40
N LYS A 101 1.49 5.73 20.34
CA LYS A 101 0.10 5.55 19.95
C LYS A 101 -0.04 5.86 18.47
N TRP A 102 -0.42 4.82 17.72
CA TRP A 102 -0.76 4.95 16.32
C TRP A 102 -1.99 5.84 16.13
N THR A 103 -1.96 6.71 15.11
CA THR A 103 -3.00 7.71 14.84
C THR A 103 -3.45 7.78 13.39
N ALA A 104 -2.73 7.11 12.47
CA ALA A 104 -3.15 7.04 11.07
C ALA A 104 -4.42 6.20 10.91
N LYS A 105 -5.31 6.65 10.03
CA LYS A 105 -6.59 6.03 9.76
C LYS A 105 -6.69 5.61 8.30
N ALA A 106 -7.56 4.64 8.04
CA ALA A 106 -7.93 4.27 6.69
C ALA A 106 -8.35 5.51 5.89
N GLY A 107 -7.66 5.76 4.77
CA GLY A 107 -7.87 6.91 3.90
C GLY A 107 -6.92 8.10 4.12
N ASP A 108 -6.11 8.11 5.21
CA ASP A 108 -5.06 9.12 5.38
C ASP A 108 -3.96 8.99 4.30
N PHE A 109 -3.77 7.77 3.80
CA PHE A 109 -2.83 7.43 2.74
C PHE A 109 -3.48 6.49 1.75
N ALA A 110 -2.93 6.42 0.53
CA ALA A 110 -3.22 5.32 -0.37
C ALA A 110 -2.92 4.01 0.35
N VAL A 111 -3.85 3.06 0.32
CA VAL A 111 -3.65 1.76 0.95
C VAL A 111 -2.49 1.09 0.22
N LEU A 112 -1.37 0.92 0.92
CA LEU A 112 -0.33 0.04 0.46
C LEU A 112 -0.91 -1.36 0.61
N GLU A 113 -1.18 -2.03 -0.52
CA GLU A 113 -1.53 -3.44 -0.46
C GLU A 113 -0.47 -4.20 0.35
N LYS A 114 -0.86 -5.27 1.04
CA LYS A 114 0.14 -6.06 1.74
C LYS A 114 1.18 -6.54 0.73
N ARG A 115 2.45 -6.32 1.03
CA ARG A 115 3.56 -6.78 0.19
C ARG A 115 3.39 -8.27 -0.08
N THR A 116 3.38 -8.65 -1.34
CA THR A 116 3.27 -10.05 -1.69
C THR A 116 4.59 -10.75 -1.40
N SER A 117 4.54 -11.87 -0.67
CA SER A 117 5.65 -12.80 -0.62
C SER A 117 5.89 -13.40 -2.00
N ALA A 118 7.09 -13.92 -2.24
CA ALA A 118 7.31 -14.79 -3.39
C ALA A 118 6.29 -15.94 -3.35
N LEU A 119 5.76 -16.30 -4.52
CA LEU A 119 4.92 -17.49 -4.61
C LEU A 119 5.78 -18.72 -4.35
N ASP A 120 5.20 -19.74 -3.71
CA ASP A 120 5.90 -21.00 -3.55
C ASP A 120 6.09 -21.70 -4.92
N PRO A 121 7.05 -22.62 -5.06
CA PRO A 121 7.34 -23.27 -6.34
C PRO A 121 6.14 -23.95 -7.00
N SER A 122 5.21 -24.51 -6.20
CA SER A 122 4.02 -25.19 -6.74
C SER A 122 3.01 -24.20 -7.31
N GLN A 123 2.86 -23.04 -6.67
CA GLN A 123 2.05 -21.94 -7.19
C GLN A 123 2.66 -21.33 -8.45
N ILE A 124 3.98 -21.17 -8.48
CA ILE A 124 4.70 -20.71 -9.68
C ILE A 124 4.45 -21.69 -10.83
N GLU A 125 4.62 -22.99 -10.62
CA GLU A 125 4.39 -24.00 -11.65
C GLU A 125 2.95 -23.93 -12.20
N LYS A 126 1.96 -23.82 -11.31
CA LYS A 126 0.55 -23.67 -11.68
C LYS A 126 0.31 -22.43 -12.54
N GLN A 127 0.85 -21.27 -12.15
CA GLN A 127 0.71 -20.03 -12.91
C GLN A 127 1.46 -20.08 -14.25
N MET A 128 2.63 -20.70 -14.28
CA MET A 128 3.42 -20.89 -15.51
C MET A 128 2.73 -21.82 -16.50
N LYS A 129 2.01 -22.83 -16.02
CA LYS A 129 1.19 -23.70 -16.88
C LYS A 129 0.09 -22.91 -17.59
N LEU A 130 -0.64 -22.07 -16.85
CA LEU A 130 -1.68 -21.19 -17.40
C LEU A 130 -1.08 -20.15 -18.36
N ALA A 131 0.04 -19.54 -17.98
CA ALA A 131 0.68 -18.47 -18.75
C ALA A 131 1.17 -18.91 -20.13
N LYS A 132 1.60 -20.17 -20.31
CA LYS A 132 2.10 -20.69 -21.60
C LYS A 132 1.07 -20.60 -22.73
N GLU A 133 -0.22 -20.58 -22.39
CA GLU A 133 -1.31 -20.46 -23.36
C GLU A 133 -1.37 -19.05 -23.96
N THR A 134 -1.04 -18.02 -23.18
CA THR A 134 -1.25 -16.61 -23.53
C THR A 134 0.06 -15.84 -23.77
N ILE A 135 1.06 -16.02 -22.91
CA ILE A 135 2.33 -15.30 -22.94
C ILE A 135 3.31 -16.07 -23.84
N LYS A 136 3.80 -15.40 -24.89
CA LYS A 136 4.66 -16.00 -25.91
C LYS A 136 6.08 -15.42 -25.89
N GLY A 137 6.99 -16.16 -26.52
CA GLY A 137 8.39 -15.76 -26.69
C GLY A 137 9.13 -15.59 -25.36
N ASN A 138 10.09 -14.67 -25.33
CA ASN A 138 10.94 -14.43 -24.17
C ASN A 138 10.15 -13.89 -22.96
N CYS A 139 8.93 -13.38 -23.16
CA CYS A 139 8.09 -12.85 -22.08
C CYS A 139 7.70 -13.90 -21.04
N LEU A 140 7.68 -15.18 -21.41
CA LEU A 140 7.40 -16.26 -20.47
C LEU A 140 8.49 -16.37 -19.38
N THR A 141 9.76 -16.20 -19.76
CA THR A 141 10.89 -16.16 -18.82
C THR A 141 10.81 -14.94 -17.90
N PHE A 142 10.44 -13.78 -18.45
CA PHE A 142 10.25 -12.56 -17.68
C PHE A 142 9.10 -12.68 -16.67
N PHE A 143 8.02 -13.36 -17.06
CA PHE A 143 6.86 -13.63 -16.21
C PHE A 143 7.22 -14.57 -15.03
N LYS A 144 7.97 -15.65 -15.28
CA LYS A 144 8.44 -16.55 -14.21
C LYS A 144 9.18 -15.78 -13.12
N GLN A 145 10.15 -14.96 -13.53
CA GLN A 145 10.94 -14.14 -12.62
C GLN A 145 10.08 -13.07 -11.90
N HIS A 146 8.99 -12.58 -12.50
CA HIS A 146 8.01 -11.75 -11.80
C HIS A 146 7.29 -12.54 -10.69
N LEU A 147 6.86 -13.78 -10.96
CA LEU A 147 6.20 -14.61 -9.94
C LEU A 147 7.13 -14.92 -8.76
N GLU A 148 8.42 -15.13 -9.02
CA GLU A 148 9.48 -15.38 -8.03
C GLU A 148 9.82 -14.14 -7.18
N ALA A 149 9.52 -12.93 -7.65
CA ALA A 149 9.89 -11.70 -6.96
C ALA A 149 8.99 -11.40 -5.74
N GLU A 150 9.57 -10.77 -4.72
CA GLU A 150 8.84 -10.26 -3.56
C GLU A 150 8.44 -8.78 -3.71
N GLY A 151 7.52 -8.35 -2.87
CA GLY A 151 7.09 -6.96 -2.77
C GLY A 151 5.86 -6.66 -3.62
N HIS A 152 5.69 -5.39 -3.97
CA HIS A 152 4.69 -5.01 -4.96
C HIS A 152 5.29 -5.20 -6.34
N LYS A 153 4.55 -5.88 -7.21
CA LYS A 153 5.05 -6.29 -8.50
C LYS A 153 3.94 -6.20 -9.54
N ALA A 154 4.33 -5.86 -10.75
CA ALA A 154 3.43 -5.88 -11.89
C ALA A 154 4.15 -6.47 -13.11
N PHE A 155 3.36 -7.07 -13.98
CA PHE A 155 3.79 -7.60 -15.26
C PHE A 155 2.84 -7.09 -16.33
N SER A 156 3.40 -6.59 -17.42
CA SER A 156 2.65 -6.12 -18.58
C SER A 156 3.11 -6.90 -19.80
N TYR A 157 2.15 -7.21 -20.66
CA TYR A 157 2.37 -7.96 -21.89
C TYR A 157 1.44 -7.40 -22.96
N ALA A 158 2.00 -7.17 -24.15
CA ALA A 158 1.23 -6.70 -25.29
C ALA A 158 1.67 -7.41 -26.58
N LEU A 159 0.73 -7.54 -27.50
CA LEU A 159 0.93 -8.02 -28.86
C LEU A 159 0.73 -6.85 -29.81
N SER A 160 1.77 -6.48 -30.54
CA SER A 160 1.65 -5.46 -31.59
C SER A 160 0.82 -5.99 -32.77
N GLY A 161 0.23 -5.08 -33.56
CA GLY A 161 -0.47 -5.43 -34.80
C GLY A 161 0.39 -6.13 -35.86
N LYS A 162 1.71 -6.19 -35.68
CA LYS A 162 2.68 -6.90 -36.54
C LYS A 162 3.06 -8.28 -36.00
N GLY A 163 2.44 -8.74 -34.90
CA GLY A 163 2.74 -10.03 -34.29
C GLY A 163 3.97 -10.06 -33.36
N HIS A 164 4.59 -8.91 -33.07
CA HIS A 164 5.66 -8.83 -32.07
C HIS A 164 5.09 -8.76 -30.66
N TYR A 165 5.67 -9.56 -29.77
CA TYR A 165 5.36 -9.56 -28.35
C TYR A 165 6.32 -8.62 -27.62
N VAL A 166 5.77 -7.78 -26.75
CA VAL A 166 6.52 -6.95 -25.82
C VAL A 166 6.02 -7.20 -24.41
N CYS A 167 6.90 -7.08 -23.44
CA CYS A 167 6.57 -7.24 -22.04
C CYS A 167 7.48 -6.41 -21.18
N GLY A 168 6.89 -5.87 -20.13
CA GLY A 168 7.59 -5.15 -19.09
C GLY A 168 7.27 -5.76 -17.74
N ARG A 169 8.17 -5.59 -16.80
CA ARG A 169 7.97 -6.02 -15.43
C ARG A 169 8.61 -5.02 -14.49
N THR A 170 8.06 -4.98 -13.30
CA THR A 170 8.71 -4.35 -12.17
C THR A 170 8.31 -5.07 -10.90
N TYR A 171 9.20 -5.00 -9.94
CA TYR A 171 9.12 -5.66 -8.65
C TYR A 171 9.96 -4.86 -7.65
N SER A 172 10.20 -5.45 -6.48
CA SER A 172 10.82 -4.81 -5.33
C SER A 172 9.82 -3.94 -4.55
N ASN A 173 10.35 -3.29 -3.53
CA ASN A 173 9.64 -2.45 -2.59
C ASN A 173 9.10 -1.18 -3.29
N GLN A 174 8.16 -1.32 -4.24
CA GLN A 174 7.43 -0.30 -5.04
C GLN A 174 6.00 -0.12 -4.51
N THR A 175 5.27 0.95 -4.82
CA THR A 175 3.81 1.00 -4.51
C THR A 175 3.06 0.26 -5.61
N PRO A 176 1.80 -0.17 -5.42
CA PRO A 176 1.02 -0.78 -6.50
C PRO A 176 0.98 0.08 -7.77
N GLN A 177 0.80 1.40 -7.61
CA GLN A 177 0.73 2.35 -8.73
C GLN A 177 2.06 2.49 -9.46
N VAL A 178 3.18 2.59 -8.73
CA VAL A 178 4.52 2.64 -9.31
C VAL A 178 4.85 1.33 -10.02
N ALA A 179 4.49 0.20 -9.42
CA ALA A 179 4.67 -1.10 -10.04
C ALA A 179 3.87 -1.18 -11.35
N ALA A 180 2.58 -0.86 -11.34
CA ALA A 180 1.77 -0.88 -12.56
C ALA A 180 2.34 0.04 -13.66
N THR A 181 2.69 1.28 -13.31
CA THR A 181 3.25 2.26 -14.25
C THR A 181 4.61 1.81 -14.80
N GLY A 182 5.47 1.23 -13.95
CA GLY A 182 6.78 0.74 -14.35
C GLY A 182 6.71 -0.47 -15.30
N ALA A 183 5.80 -1.41 -15.03
CA ALA A 183 5.59 -2.56 -15.91
C ALA A 183 5.09 -2.12 -17.30
N ILE A 184 4.16 -1.16 -17.35
CA ILE A 184 3.66 -0.61 -18.62
C ILE A 184 4.78 0.12 -19.38
N LYS A 185 5.60 0.94 -18.71
CA LYS A 185 6.71 1.65 -19.36
C LYS A 185 7.79 0.73 -19.93
N GLY A 186 7.99 -0.43 -19.32
CA GLY A 186 8.94 -1.43 -19.81
C GLY A 186 8.40 -2.31 -20.94
N CYS A 187 7.11 -2.22 -21.21
CA CYS A 187 6.38 -2.97 -22.23
C CYS A 187 6.28 -2.15 -23.51
#